data_AF-A0AA37PIZ4-F1
#
_entry.id   AF-A0AA37PIZ4-F1
#
_cell.length_a   1.000
_cell.length_b   1.000
_cell.length_c   1.000
_cell.angle_alpha   90.00
_cell.angle_beta   90.00
_cell.angle_gamma   90.00
#
_symmetry.space_group_name_H-M   'P 1'
#
loop_
_entity.id
_entity.type
_entity.pdbx_description
1 polymer ?
#
loop_
_entity_poly.entity_id
_entity_poly.type
_entity_poly.pdbx_seq_one_letter_code
_entity_poly.pdbx_strand_id
1 'polypeptide(L)'
;MEAARIVAQGSGLPQEVVYLYNGPGGTSFDTTLKPSLIEALKNDVPYLKSIGDFADLDVAGFVQDAPLRAVFGARGRNYDATLAASANPSVLSGDPALASELWLDGSDSTETMANPNGLLRAVRDATARGTKVRAAYVPDAELGTRWFADKVVWVKDGQNYLPFGTPAGAHRYIAAHPGGAIVNYEQALGGSV
;
A
#
# COMPACT_ATOMS: atom_id res chain seq x y z
N MET A 1 -4.13 -4.46 -12.67
CA MET A 1 -3.86 -5.91 -12.51
C MET A 1 -2.68 -6.41 -13.34
N GLU A 2 -2.57 -6.03 -14.62
CA GLU A 2 -1.53 -6.55 -15.51
C GLU A 2 -0.08 -6.31 -15.02
N ALA A 3 0.24 -5.09 -14.56
CA ALA A 3 1.57 -4.79 -14.03
C ALA A 3 1.93 -5.69 -12.83
N ALA A 4 0.97 -5.94 -11.93
CA ALA A 4 1.19 -6.84 -10.79
C ALA A 4 1.38 -8.29 -11.24
N ARG A 5 0.69 -8.74 -12.30
CA ARG A 5 0.87 -10.07 -12.88
C ARG A 5 2.27 -10.27 -13.45
N ILE A 6 2.76 -9.30 -14.24
CA ILE A 6 4.09 -9.35 -14.85
C ILE A 6 5.18 -9.42 -13.76
N VAL A 7 5.09 -8.55 -12.75
CA VAL A 7 6.07 -8.51 -11.66
C VAL A 7 6.00 -9.77 -10.79
N ALA A 8 4.81 -10.30 -10.51
CA ALA A 8 4.64 -11.57 -9.80
C ALA A 8 5.31 -12.74 -10.53
N GLN A 9 5.12 -12.84 -11.85
CA GLN A 9 5.76 -13.89 -12.65
C GLN A 9 7.28 -13.79 -12.67
N GLY A 10 7.82 -12.57 -12.73
CA GLY A 10 9.26 -12.35 -12.72
C GLY A 10 9.92 -12.54 -11.35
N SER A 11 9.19 -12.27 -10.26
CA SER A 11 9.72 -12.32 -8.90
C SER A 11 9.43 -13.64 -8.16
N GLY A 12 8.45 -14.43 -8.62
CA GLY A 12 7.94 -15.59 -7.90
C GLY A 12 7.07 -15.24 -6.69
N LEU A 13 6.77 -13.95 -6.46
CA LEU A 13 5.88 -13.51 -5.39
C LEU A 13 4.40 -13.71 -5.78
N PRO A 14 3.50 -13.93 -4.80
CA PRO A 14 2.07 -13.95 -5.08
C PRO A 14 1.59 -12.61 -5.63
N GLN A 15 0.69 -12.65 -6.63
CA GLN A 15 0.25 -11.45 -7.35
C GLN A 15 -0.49 -10.46 -6.44
N GLU A 16 -1.22 -10.96 -5.46
CA GLU A 16 -1.93 -10.18 -4.45
C GLU A 16 -0.98 -9.39 -3.55
N VAL A 17 0.21 -9.94 -3.28
CA VAL A 17 1.29 -9.23 -2.54
C VAL A 17 1.89 -8.16 -3.42
N VAL A 18 2.17 -8.46 -4.69
CA VAL A 18 2.65 -7.46 -5.64
C VAL A 18 1.62 -6.34 -5.85
N TYR A 19 0.34 -6.67 -5.94
CA TYR A 19 -0.74 -5.70 -6.10
C TYR A 19 -0.88 -4.77 -4.88
N LEU A 20 -0.56 -5.24 -3.68
CA LEU A 20 -0.53 -4.39 -2.48
C LEU A 20 0.38 -3.15 -2.68
N TYR A 21 1.51 -3.34 -3.36
CA TYR A 21 2.48 -2.28 -3.64
C TYR A 21 2.25 -1.57 -4.97
N ASN A 22 1.80 -2.28 -6.01
CA ASN A 22 1.75 -1.70 -7.36
C ASN A 22 0.34 -1.26 -7.79
N GLY A 23 -0.69 -1.59 -7.00
CA GLY A 23 -2.07 -1.19 -7.21
C GLY A 23 -2.35 0.26 -6.76
N PRO A 24 -3.60 0.73 -6.94
CA PRO A 24 -4.03 2.03 -6.43
C PRO A 24 -3.82 2.17 -4.92
N GLY A 25 -3.26 3.29 -4.50
CA GLY A 25 -2.87 3.56 -3.11
C GLY A 25 -1.53 2.95 -2.69
N GLY A 26 -0.87 2.18 -3.56
CA GLY A 26 0.46 1.60 -3.32
C GLY A 26 1.62 2.58 -3.58
N THR A 27 2.78 2.05 -3.95
CA THR A 27 3.98 2.79 -4.35
C THR A 27 3.78 3.47 -5.70
N SER A 28 4.15 4.75 -5.79
CA SER A 28 4.29 5.45 -7.08
C SER A 28 5.63 5.10 -7.73
N PHE A 29 5.60 4.70 -9.01
CA PHE A 29 6.79 4.43 -9.83
C PHE A 29 7.31 5.71 -10.49
N ASP A 30 7.65 6.70 -9.67
CA ASP A 30 8.19 7.96 -10.14
C ASP A 30 9.62 7.77 -10.65
N THR A 31 9.85 8.11 -11.92
CA THR A 31 11.15 7.96 -12.58
C THR A 31 12.06 9.18 -12.42
N THR A 32 11.62 10.23 -11.71
CA THR A 32 12.42 11.44 -11.47
C THR A 32 13.38 11.25 -10.31
N LEU A 33 14.53 11.94 -10.35
CA LEU A 33 15.55 11.83 -9.32
C LEU A 33 15.20 12.79 -8.17
N LYS A 34 14.34 12.35 -7.26
CA LYS A 34 13.85 13.17 -6.14
C LYS A 34 15.02 13.66 -5.26
N PRO A 35 15.09 14.96 -4.92
CA PRO A 35 16.17 15.49 -4.08
C PRO A 35 16.28 14.76 -2.74
N SER A 36 15.14 14.43 -2.11
CA SER A 36 15.13 13.69 -0.85
C SER A 36 15.76 12.30 -0.94
N LEU A 37 15.60 11.59 -2.07
CA LEU A 37 16.21 10.28 -2.28
C LEU A 37 17.72 10.39 -2.59
N ILE A 38 18.14 11.46 -3.27
CA ILE A 38 19.56 11.76 -3.48
C ILE A 38 20.24 12.07 -2.15
N GLU A 39 19.61 12.88 -1.30
CA GLU A 39 20.14 13.18 0.04
C GLU A 39 20.16 11.94 0.94
N ALA A 40 19.13 11.07 0.87
CA ALA A 40 19.14 9.78 1.56
C ALA A 40 20.34 8.93 1.15
N LEU A 41 20.57 8.76 -0.17
CA LEU A 41 21.73 8.02 -0.68
C LEU A 41 23.06 8.59 -0.18
N LYS A 42 23.22 9.93 -0.13
CA LYS A 42 24.42 10.56 0.43
C LYS A 42 24.65 10.20 1.90
N ASN A 43 23.56 10.14 2.68
CA ASN A 43 23.61 9.77 4.10
C ASN A 43 23.81 8.27 4.32
N ASP A 44 23.38 7.43 3.38
CA ASP A 44 23.58 5.98 3.44
C ASP A 44 25.05 5.60 3.20
N VAL A 45 25.80 6.34 2.36
CA VAL A 45 27.19 6.02 2.01
C VAL A 45 28.11 5.89 3.25
N PRO A 46 28.15 6.85 4.20
CA PRO A 46 28.95 6.69 5.43
C PRO A 46 28.55 5.48 6.26
N TYR A 47 27.25 5.17 6.34
CA TYR A 47 26.77 4.00 7.08
C TYR A 47 27.21 2.70 6.41
N LEU A 48 27.05 2.58 5.09
CA LEU A 48 27.49 1.41 4.32
C LEU A 48 28.98 1.14 4.48
N LYS A 49 29.82 2.19 4.47
CA LYS A 49 31.26 2.09 4.76
C LYS A 49 31.58 1.63 6.18
N SER A 50 30.70 1.91 7.15
CA SER A 50 30.92 1.54 8.54
C SER A 50 30.66 0.04 8.83
N ILE A 51 29.84 -0.62 8.00
CA ILE A 51 29.41 -2.00 8.22
C ILE A 51 30.11 -3.02 7.30
N GLY A 52 30.97 -2.57 6.38
CA GLY A 52 31.67 -3.47 5.47
C GLY A 52 32.57 -2.76 4.46
N ASP A 53 33.07 -3.54 3.51
CA ASP A 53 33.85 -3.02 2.38
C ASP A 53 32.90 -2.40 1.35
N PHE A 54 32.92 -1.07 1.25
CA PHE A 54 32.10 -0.31 0.33
C PHE A 54 32.97 0.66 -0.45
N ALA A 55 32.96 0.50 -1.78
CA ALA A 55 33.74 1.34 -2.68
C ALA A 55 33.36 2.82 -2.53
N ASP A 56 34.33 3.71 -2.78
CA ASP A 56 34.04 5.14 -2.84
C ASP A 56 33.01 5.43 -3.93
N LEU A 57 31.95 6.17 -3.56
CA LEU A 57 30.88 6.58 -4.45
C LEU A 57 30.84 8.11 -4.53
N ASP A 58 31.16 8.66 -5.69
CA ASP A 58 30.85 10.04 -6.03
C ASP A 58 29.37 10.14 -6.42
N VAL A 59 28.53 10.50 -5.44
CA VAL A 59 27.08 10.64 -5.64
C VAL A 59 26.78 11.77 -6.65
N ALA A 60 27.58 12.83 -6.71
CA ALA A 60 27.35 13.93 -7.63
C ALA A 60 27.59 13.52 -9.08
N GLY A 61 28.65 12.75 -9.35
CA GLY A 61 28.91 12.15 -10.66
C GLY A 61 27.95 11.02 -11.02
N PHE A 62 27.42 10.29 -10.04
CA PHE A 62 26.46 9.20 -10.24
C PHE A 62 25.06 9.69 -10.60
N VAL A 63 24.59 10.78 -9.98
CA VAL A 63 23.24 11.33 -10.21
C VAL A 63 23.22 12.16 -11.49
N GLN A 64 22.65 11.60 -12.56
CA GLN A 64 22.55 12.26 -13.86
C GLN A 64 21.11 12.19 -14.41
N ASP A 65 20.42 13.33 -14.47
CA ASP A 65 19.03 13.41 -14.92
C ASP A 65 18.84 13.72 -16.41
N ALA A 66 19.91 14.14 -17.12
CA ALA A 66 19.83 14.56 -18.52
C ALA A 66 19.19 13.52 -19.47
N PRO A 67 19.52 12.21 -19.39
CA PRO A 67 18.83 11.21 -20.20
C PRO A 67 17.33 11.10 -19.89
N LEU A 68 16.94 11.23 -18.62
CA LEU A 68 15.53 11.20 -18.20
C LEU A 68 14.80 12.43 -18.75
N ARG A 69 15.39 13.62 -18.63
CA ARG A 69 14.83 14.86 -19.21
C ARG A 69 14.61 14.75 -20.71
N ALA A 70 15.57 14.17 -21.44
CA ALA A 70 15.46 13.96 -22.89
C ALA A 70 14.26 13.05 -23.24
N VAL A 71 14.08 11.94 -22.51
CA VAL A 71 12.93 11.03 -22.72
C VAL A 71 11.60 11.70 -22.38
N PHE A 72 11.54 12.51 -21.31
CA PHE A 72 10.35 13.29 -20.97
C PHE A 72 10.00 14.28 -22.09
N GLY A 73 10.98 15.04 -22.58
CA GLY A 73 10.79 16.00 -23.68
C GLY A 73 10.31 15.31 -24.96
N ALA A 74 10.92 14.19 -25.35
CA ALA A 74 10.50 13.41 -26.52
C ALA A 74 9.07 12.87 -26.41
N ARG A 75 8.53 12.71 -25.19
CA ARG A 75 7.15 12.28 -24.92
C ARG A 75 6.19 13.45 -24.64
N GLY A 76 6.63 14.70 -24.82
CA GLY A 76 5.82 15.89 -24.52
C GLY A 76 5.47 16.02 -23.03
N ARG A 77 6.30 15.48 -22.14
CA ARG A 77 6.13 15.54 -20.68
C ARG A 77 7.09 16.56 -20.08
N ASN A 78 6.68 17.18 -18.98
CA ASN A 78 7.51 18.13 -18.23
C ASN A 78 8.18 17.43 -17.04
N TYR A 79 9.51 17.23 -17.13
CA TYR A 79 10.29 16.57 -16.09
C TYR A 79 10.23 17.34 -14.76
N ASP A 80 10.41 18.66 -14.78
CA ASP A 80 10.46 19.47 -13.56
C ASP A 80 9.11 19.51 -12.84
N ALA A 81 8.00 19.50 -13.60
CA ALA A 81 6.67 19.38 -13.02
C ALA A 81 6.46 18.02 -12.33
N THR A 82 6.92 16.92 -12.93
CA THR A 82 6.86 15.59 -12.30
C THR A 82 7.83 15.48 -11.12
N LEU A 83 9.01 16.09 -11.20
CA LEU A 83 9.98 16.14 -10.10
C LEU A 83 9.39 16.83 -8.87
N ALA A 84 8.68 17.94 -9.07
CA ALA A 84 8.02 18.70 -8.00
C ALA A 84 6.78 18.01 -7.42
N ALA A 85 6.14 17.11 -8.17
CA ALA A 85 5.00 16.36 -7.67
C ALA A 85 5.43 15.34 -6.60
N SER A 86 4.75 15.34 -5.46
CA SER A 86 5.00 14.41 -4.34
C SER A 86 3.80 13.49 -4.05
N ALA A 87 2.62 13.83 -4.57
CA ALA A 87 1.42 13.01 -4.41
C ALA A 87 1.51 11.74 -5.27
N ASN A 88 1.01 10.62 -4.74
CA ASN A 88 0.84 9.41 -5.54
C ASN A 88 -0.28 9.64 -6.57
N PRO A 89 -0.01 9.53 -7.88
CA PRO A 89 -1.04 9.71 -8.90
C PRO A 89 -1.98 8.50 -9.01
N SER A 90 -1.58 7.33 -8.51
CA SER A 90 -2.38 6.11 -8.52
C SER A 90 -3.19 6.04 -7.23
N VAL A 91 -4.32 6.74 -7.17
CA VAL A 91 -5.21 6.74 -6.01
C VAL A 91 -6.41 5.83 -6.23
N LEU A 92 -6.85 5.21 -5.14
CA LEU A 92 -8.15 4.54 -5.12
C LEU A 92 -9.25 5.60 -5.07
N SER A 93 -10.38 5.36 -5.73
CA SER A 93 -11.52 6.30 -5.69
C SER A 93 -12.14 6.33 -4.29
N GLY A 94 -12.47 7.52 -3.79
CA GLY A 94 -13.05 7.73 -2.47
C GLY A 94 -12.05 8.37 -1.49
N ASP A 95 -12.34 8.27 -0.19
CA ASP A 95 -11.45 8.75 0.87
C ASP A 95 -10.27 7.78 1.02
N PRO A 96 -9.00 8.20 0.78
CA PRO A 96 -7.84 7.32 0.90
C PRO A 96 -7.68 6.69 2.30
N ALA A 97 -8.19 7.31 3.36
CA ALA A 97 -8.12 6.79 4.71
C ALA A 97 -9.12 5.65 4.98
N LEU A 98 -10.09 5.43 4.09
CA LEU A 98 -11.17 4.46 4.27
C LEU A 98 -11.31 3.49 3.09
N ALA A 99 -11.06 3.98 1.88
CA ALA A 99 -11.28 3.25 0.65
C ALA A 99 -10.54 1.91 0.68
N SER A 100 -11.30 0.85 0.47
CA SER A 100 -10.89 -0.54 0.61
C SER A 100 -11.14 -1.28 -0.70
N GLU A 101 -10.51 -2.43 -0.92
CA GLU A 101 -10.73 -3.21 -2.14
C GLU A 101 -10.96 -4.68 -1.87
N LEU A 102 -11.91 -5.27 -2.60
CA LEU A 102 -12.17 -6.69 -2.66
C LEU A 102 -11.67 -7.25 -4.00
N TRP A 103 -10.90 -8.33 -3.95
CA TRP A 103 -10.52 -9.10 -5.12
C TRP A 103 -11.10 -10.51 -5.01
N LEU A 104 -12.02 -10.84 -5.91
CA LEU A 104 -12.61 -12.17 -6.01
C LEU A 104 -11.76 -13.09 -6.89
N ASP A 105 -11.77 -14.38 -6.56
CA ASP A 105 -11.06 -15.38 -7.35
C ASP A 105 -11.65 -15.48 -8.76
N GLY A 106 -10.79 -15.58 -9.77
CA GLY A 106 -11.17 -15.53 -11.19
C GLY A 106 -11.52 -14.15 -11.75
N SER A 107 -11.49 -13.08 -10.95
CA SER A 107 -11.70 -11.71 -11.43
C SER A 107 -10.40 -11.06 -11.91
N ASP A 108 -10.47 -10.32 -13.02
CA ASP A 108 -9.38 -9.51 -13.58
C ASP A 108 -9.33 -8.08 -13.02
N SER A 109 -10.22 -7.74 -12.07
CA SER A 109 -10.27 -6.46 -11.39
C SER A 109 -10.66 -6.59 -9.92
N THR A 110 -10.33 -5.55 -9.15
CA THR A 110 -10.84 -5.34 -7.80
C THR A 110 -12.14 -4.54 -7.81
N GLU A 111 -12.91 -4.71 -6.76
CA GLU A 111 -14.08 -3.90 -6.45
C GLU A 111 -13.73 -2.93 -5.31
N THR A 112 -13.94 -1.63 -5.52
CA THR A 112 -13.69 -0.61 -4.49
C THR A 112 -14.86 -0.50 -3.53
N MET A 113 -14.57 -0.51 -2.24
CA MET A 113 -15.51 -0.29 -1.15
C MET A 113 -15.20 1.04 -0.47
N ALA A 114 -16.24 1.80 -0.11
CA ALA A 114 -16.07 3.14 0.45
C ALA A 114 -15.34 3.17 1.81
N ASN A 115 -15.43 2.08 2.59
CA ASN A 115 -14.84 1.98 3.92
C ASN A 115 -14.63 0.51 4.34
N PRO A 116 -13.86 0.25 5.43
CA PRO A 116 -13.59 -1.10 5.91
C PRO A 116 -14.86 -1.88 6.31
N ASN A 117 -15.88 -1.21 6.86
CA ASN A 117 -17.18 -1.84 7.15
C ASN A 117 -17.87 -2.37 5.88
N GLY A 118 -17.84 -1.59 4.80
CA GLY A 118 -18.35 -1.99 3.49
C GLY A 118 -17.61 -3.19 2.94
N LEU A 119 -16.29 -3.22 3.10
CA LEU A 119 -15.46 -4.35 2.71
C LEU A 119 -15.83 -5.63 3.48
N LEU A 120 -15.94 -5.57 4.80
CA LEU A 120 -16.32 -6.74 5.62
C LEU A 120 -17.67 -7.30 5.20
N ARG A 121 -18.66 -6.43 4.91
CA ARG A 121 -19.95 -6.87 4.35
C ARG A 121 -19.79 -7.54 3.00
N ALA A 122 -19.04 -6.94 2.07
CA ALA A 122 -18.82 -7.49 0.73
C ALA A 122 -18.10 -8.85 0.77
N VAL A 123 -17.12 -9.02 1.65
CA VAL A 123 -16.44 -10.30 1.90
C VAL A 123 -17.44 -11.35 2.40
N ARG A 124 -18.24 -11.02 3.41
CA ARG A 124 -19.26 -11.92 3.95
C ARG A 124 -20.26 -12.34 2.87
N ASP A 125 -20.75 -11.38 2.10
CA ASP A 125 -21.74 -11.62 1.03
C ASP A 125 -21.13 -12.47 -0.10
N ALA A 126 -19.83 -12.36 -0.37
CA ALA A 126 -19.11 -13.21 -1.32
C ALA A 126 -18.94 -14.63 -0.83
N THR A 127 -18.55 -14.80 0.43
CA THR A 127 -18.41 -16.12 1.06
C THR A 127 -19.76 -16.83 1.16
N ALA A 128 -20.82 -16.13 1.54
CA ALA A 128 -22.17 -16.69 1.70
C ALA A 128 -22.74 -17.25 0.39
N ARG A 129 -22.38 -16.65 -0.76
CA ARG A 129 -22.76 -17.13 -2.11
C ARG A 129 -21.75 -18.11 -2.71
N GLY A 130 -20.79 -18.61 -1.92
CA GLY A 130 -19.78 -19.58 -2.35
C GLY A 130 -18.68 -19.03 -3.26
N THR A 131 -18.58 -17.71 -3.41
CA THR A 131 -17.49 -17.08 -4.18
C THR A 131 -16.24 -16.98 -3.31
N LYS A 132 -15.11 -17.48 -3.80
CA LYS A 132 -13.83 -17.39 -3.10
C LYS A 132 -13.28 -15.97 -3.18
N VAL A 133 -12.88 -15.42 -2.03
CA VAL A 133 -12.10 -14.18 -1.96
C VAL A 133 -10.65 -14.51 -2.27
N ARG A 134 -10.07 -13.83 -3.27
CA ARG A 134 -8.65 -13.93 -3.61
C ARG A 134 -7.81 -13.07 -2.67
N ALA A 135 -8.24 -11.83 -2.44
CA ALA A 135 -7.64 -10.92 -1.48
C ALA A 135 -8.65 -9.83 -1.09
N ALA A 136 -8.46 -9.24 0.08
CA ALA A 136 -9.20 -8.07 0.51
C ALA A 136 -8.22 -7.11 1.16
N TYR A 137 -8.36 -5.81 0.91
CA TYR A 137 -7.39 -4.80 1.29
C TYR A 137 -8.05 -3.63 2.01
N VAL A 138 -7.39 -3.16 3.07
CA VAL A 138 -7.85 -2.05 3.91
C VAL A 138 -6.70 -1.09 4.21
N PRO A 139 -6.97 0.22 4.36
CA PRO A 139 -6.00 1.16 4.91
C PRO A 139 -5.95 1.04 6.44
N ASP A 140 -4.76 0.98 7.02
CA ASP A 140 -4.53 1.09 8.47
C ASP A 140 -5.15 2.37 9.03
N ALA A 141 -5.89 2.28 10.14
CA ALA A 141 -6.64 3.39 10.70
C ALA A 141 -5.76 4.48 11.34
N GLU A 142 -4.50 4.21 11.64
CA GLU A 142 -3.55 5.17 12.22
C GLU A 142 -2.66 5.81 11.15
N LEU A 143 -2.14 5.01 10.22
CA LEU A 143 -1.10 5.39 9.26
C LEU A 143 -1.60 5.47 7.81
N GLY A 144 -2.80 4.96 7.52
CA GLY A 144 -3.34 4.85 6.16
C GLY A 144 -2.67 3.78 5.29
N THR A 145 -1.60 3.14 5.78
CA THR A 145 -0.87 2.11 5.05
C THR A 145 -1.79 0.94 4.71
N ARG A 146 -1.79 0.56 3.43
CA ARG A 146 -2.64 -0.51 2.93
C ARG A 146 -2.13 -1.88 3.38
N TRP A 147 -3.04 -2.75 3.83
CA TRP A 147 -2.75 -4.11 4.27
C TRP A 147 -3.84 -5.10 3.85
N PHE A 148 -3.54 -6.40 3.94
CA PHE A 148 -4.54 -7.45 3.76
C PHE A 148 -5.52 -7.49 4.94
N ALA A 149 -6.82 -7.46 4.63
CA ALA A 149 -7.89 -7.43 5.63
C ALA A 149 -7.88 -8.63 6.58
N ASP A 150 -7.39 -9.80 6.13
CA ASP A 150 -7.29 -11.02 6.94
C ASP A 150 -5.97 -11.11 7.73
N LYS A 151 -5.07 -10.13 7.59
CA LYS A 151 -3.77 -10.07 8.29
C LYS A 151 -3.61 -8.89 9.24
N VAL A 152 -4.61 -8.00 9.32
CA VAL A 152 -4.63 -6.87 10.26
C VAL A 152 -5.29 -7.25 11.59
N VAL A 153 -5.02 -6.46 12.62
CA VAL A 153 -5.78 -6.46 13.87
C VAL A 153 -7.02 -5.59 13.68
N TRP A 154 -8.20 -6.11 14.02
CA TRP A 154 -9.44 -5.36 13.94
C TRP A 154 -9.84 -4.83 15.31
N VAL A 155 -10.28 -3.58 15.37
CA VAL A 155 -10.95 -3.00 16.55
C VAL A 155 -12.39 -2.70 16.17
N LYS A 156 -13.34 -3.17 16.97
CA LYS A 156 -14.74 -2.77 16.91
C LYS A 156 -14.95 -1.61 17.88
N ASP A 157 -15.35 -0.45 17.38
CA ASP A 157 -15.76 0.70 18.19
C ASP A 157 -17.15 1.17 17.74
N GLY A 158 -18.15 0.95 18.60
CA GLY A 158 -19.56 1.13 18.25
C GLY A 158 -19.97 0.29 17.03
N GLN A 159 -20.29 0.98 15.93
CA GLN A 159 -20.66 0.37 14.65
C GLN A 159 -19.48 0.25 13.67
N ASN A 160 -18.31 0.80 14.02
CA ASN A 160 -17.15 0.86 13.13
C ASN A 160 -16.20 -0.32 13.39
N TYR A 161 -15.62 -0.83 12.32
CA TYR A 161 -14.51 -1.76 12.35
C TYR A 161 -13.27 -1.05 11.79
N LEU A 162 -12.26 -0.93 12.64
CA LEU A 162 -11.04 -0.18 12.38
C LEU A 162 -9.87 -1.17 12.23
N PRO A 163 -9.22 -1.22 11.07
CA PRO A 163 -8.07 -2.09 10.83
C PRO A 163 -6.77 -1.45 11.34
N PHE A 164 -5.90 -2.25 11.94
CA PHE A 164 -4.55 -1.84 12.36
C PHE A 164 -3.54 -2.89 11.88
N GLY A 165 -2.54 -2.45 11.14
CA GLY A 165 -1.42 -3.28 10.67
C GLY A 165 -0.52 -3.79 11.79
N THR A 166 -0.65 -3.24 13.01
CA THR A 166 0.11 -3.73 14.17
C THR A 166 -0.76 -3.85 15.43
N PRO A 167 -0.50 -4.84 16.30
CA PRO A 167 -1.11 -4.91 17.62
C PRO A 167 -0.86 -3.65 18.47
N ALA A 168 0.34 -3.06 18.36
CA ALA A 168 0.69 -1.86 19.11
C ALA A 168 -0.20 -0.65 18.73
N GLY A 169 -0.51 -0.47 17.44
CA GLY A 169 -1.45 0.56 16.98
C GLY A 169 -2.86 0.34 17.53
N ALA A 170 -3.38 -0.89 17.44
CA ALA A 170 -4.68 -1.23 18.00
C ALA A 170 -4.75 -0.99 19.52
N HIS A 171 -3.71 -1.36 20.27
CA HIS A 171 -3.62 -1.14 21.70
C HIS A 171 -3.59 0.35 22.09
N ARG A 172 -2.83 1.17 21.36
CA ARG A 172 -2.86 2.63 21.54
C ARG A 172 -4.26 3.18 21.32
N TYR A 173 -4.94 2.71 20.28
CA TYR A 173 -6.30 3.16 19.96
C TYR A 173 -7.29 2.84 21.07
N ILE A 174 -7.38 1.57 21.53
CA ILE A 174 -8.35 1.19 22.58
C ILE A 174 -8.03 1.81 23.95
N ALA A 175 -6.76 2.11 24.23
CA ALA A 175 -6.39 2.85 25.45
C ALA A 175 -6.96 4.28 25.44
N ALA A 176 -7.04 4.90 24.26
CA ALA A 176 -7.66 6.22 24.07
C ALA A 176 -9.18 6.16 23.86
N HIS A 177 -9.73 4.99 23.49
CA HIS A 177 -11.15 4.79 23.17
C HIS A 177 -11.72 3.60 23.98
N PRO A 178 -12.16 3.81 25.23
CA PRO A 178 -12.61 2.73 26.12
C PRO A 178 -13.83 1.93 25.62
N GLY A 179 -14.56 2.44 24.61
CA GLY A 179 -15.65 1.72 23.94
C GLY A 179 -15.19 0.75 22.85
N GLY A 180 -13.91 0.81 22.48
CA GLY A 180 -13.30 -0.05 21.46
C GLY A 180 -12.83 -1.39 22.03
N ALA A 181 -13.01 -2.45 21.26
CA ALA A 181 -12.52 -3.79 21.59
C ALA A 181 -11.82 -4.44 20.39
N ILE A 182 -10.67 -5.08 20.64
CA ILE A 182 -10.01 -5.89 19.61
C ILE A 182 -10.88 -7.12 19.32
N VAL A 183 -11.07 -7.41 18.04
CA VAL A 183 -11.79 -8.58 17.52
C VAL A 183 -10.93 -9.29 16.48
N ASN A 184 -11.12 -10.58 16.32
CA ASN A 184 -10.49 -11.31 15.22
C ASN A 184 -11.25 -11.07 13.90
N TYR A 185 -10.67 -11.50 12.79
CA TYR A 185 -11.26 -11.26 11.46
C TYR A 185 -12.61 -11.95 11.27
N GLU A 186 -12.80 -13.17 11.79
CA GLU A 186 -14.09 -13.87 11.68
C GLU A 186 -15.21 -13.17 12.46
N GLN A 187 -14.90 -12.66 13.67
CA GLN A 187 -15.80 -11.83 14.45
C GLN A 187 -16.13 -10.51 13.72
N ALA A 188 -15.14 -9.91 13.03
CA ALA A 188 -15.36 -8.72 12.22
C ALA A 188 -16.29 -8.98 11.02
N LEU A 189 -16.25 -10.20 10.46
CA LEU A 189 -17.17 -10.67 9.43
C LEU A 189 -18.56 -11.05 9.98
N GLY A 190 -18.76 -11.02 11.30
CA GLY A 190 -20.02 -11.40 11.95
C GLY A 190 -20.18 -12.90 12.19
N GLY A 191 -19.10 -13.68 12.11
CA GLY A 191 -19.06 -15.08 12.53
C GLY A 191 -18.97 -15.22 14.06
N SER A 192 -19.39 -16.39 14.55
CA SER A 192 -19.12 -16.83 15.92
C SER A 192 -17.76 -17.53 15.99
N VAL A 193 -17.05 -17.39 17.11
CA VAL A 193 -15.78 -18.10 17.40
C VAL A 193 -16.05 -19.53 17.85
#